data_AF-A0A959V358-F1
#
_entry.id   AF-A0A959V358-F1
#
_cell.length_a   1.000
_cell.length_b   1.000
_cell.length_c   1.000
_cell.angle_alpha   90.00
_cell.angle_beta   90.00
_cell.angle_gamma   90.00
#
_symmetry.space_group_name_H-M   'P 1'
#
loop_
_entity.id
_entity.type
_entity.pdbx_description
1 polymer ?
#
loop_
_entity_poly.entity_id
_entity_poly.type
_entity_poly.pdbx_seq_one_letter_code
_entity_poly.pdbx_strand_id
1 'polypeptide(L)'
;SYLRSGMAFRRHRTIHDPGIGLSFDKPVDRLLGADGQFRVDRRGGIRTFRQFFLFLTTVSTATYVLCLVATYLTVILVFGAGYMAVGPSSMASGPAGAVPWASACRR
;
A
#
# COMPACT_ATOMS: atom_id res chain seq x y z
N SER A 1 39.38 53.10 14.82
CA SER A 1 38.31 52.35 14.13
C SER A 1 38.61 50.86 14.25
N TYR A 2 37.94 50.18 15.16
CA TYR A 2 38.09 48.75 15.43
C TYR A 2 37.50 47.93 14.28
N LEU A 3 38.26 46.99 13.70
CA LEU A 3 37.69 45.91 12.89
C LEU A 3 38.18 44.56 13.42
N ARG A 4 37.38 44.04 14.35
CA ARG A 4 37.44 42.73 14.97
C ARG A 4 37.03 41.69 13.93
N SER A 5 38.02 41.03 13.32
CA SER A 5 37.80 39.82 12.51
C SER A 5 37.19 38.74 13.38
N GLY A 6 35.89 38.51 13.21
CA GLY A 6 35.18 37.40 13.83
C GLY A 6 35.61 36.10 13.17
N MET A 7 36.45 35.32 13.85
CA MET A 7 36.69 33.91 13.51
C MET A 7 35.36 33.16 13.58
N ALA A 8 34.86 32.74 12.40
CA ALA A 8 33.74 31.83 12.32
C ALA A 8 34.19 30.47 12.88
N PHE A 9 33.83 30.20 14.13
CA PHE A 9 34.05 28.91 14.78
C PHE A 9 33.19 27.85 14.07
N ARG A 10 33.82 27.13 13.14
CA ARG A 10 33.23 25.98 12.45
C ARG A 10 33.06 24.86 13.48
N ARG A 11 31.87 24.74 14.07
CA ARG A 11 31.55 23.62 14.98
C ARG A 11 31.72 22.30 14.19
N HIS A 12 32.80 21.58 14.45
CA HIS A 12 32.89 20.17 14.14
C HIS A 12 31.80 19.46 14.96
N ARG A 13 30.73 19.00 14.31
CA ARG A 13 29.81 18.05 14.94
C ARG A 13 30.56 16.73 15.00
N THR A 14 31.06 16.37 16.17
CA THR A 14 31.51 15.01 16.45
C THR A 14 30.27 14.11 16.39
N ILE A 15 30.22 13.32 15.33
CA ILE A 15 29.17 12.35 15.06
C ILE A 15 29.47 11.14 15.98
N HIS A 16 28.78 11.08 17.12
CA HIS A 16 28.87 9.95 18.04
C HIS A 16 27.97 8.82 17.53
N ASP A 17 28.55 7.69 17.12
CA ASP A 17 27.82 6.47 16.80
C ASP A 17 27.59 5.63 18.08
N PRO A 18 26.39 5.06 18.27
CA PRO A 18 25.99 4.39 19.52
C PRO A 18 26.39 2.90 19.61
N GLY A 19 27.05 2.33 18.60
CA GLY A 19 27.21 0.86 18.51
C GLY A 19 28.63 0.33 18.58
N ILE A 20 29.63 1.05 18.07
CA ILE A 20 31.00 0.53 17.97
C ILE A 20 31.93 1.75 18.06
N GLY A 21 32.83 1.76 19.03
CA GLY A 21 33.71 2.89 19.36
C GLY A 21 34.78 3.23 18.31
N LEU A 22 34.38 3.41 17.06
CA LEU A 22 35.24 3.87 15.97
C LEU A 22 34.88 5.32 15.64
N SER A 23 35.75 6.24 16.06
CA SER A 23 35.68 7.64 15.68
C SER A 23 36.13 7.78 14.22
N PHE A 24 35.19 8.02 13.31
CA PHE A 24 35.51 8.27 11.91
C PHE A 24 35.80 9.76 11.68
N ASP A 25 37.02 10.06 11.22
CA ASP A 25 37.54 11.40 10.92
C ASP A 25 36.99 12.02 9.62
N LYS A 26 36.14 11.28 8.89
CA LYS A 26 35.57 11.72 7.60
C LYS A 26 34.04 11.85 7.70
N PRO A 27 33.41 12.81 7.00
CA PRO A 27 31.94 12.95 6.96
C PRO A 27 31.35 11.82 6.12
N VAL A 28 31.25 10.63 6.71
CA VAL A 28 30.57 9.49 6.09
C VAL A 28 29.08 9.68 6.34
N ASP A 29 28.31 9.69 5.27
CA ASP A 29 26.85 9.81 5.34
C ASP A 29 26.31 8.61 6.13
N ARG A 30 25.68 8.87 7.27
CA ARG A 30 25.21 7.81 8.17
C ARG A 30 24.22 6.91 7.44
N LEU A 31 24.50 5.61 7.37
CA LEU A 31 23.57 4.60 6.85
C LEU A 31 22.31 4.47 7.73
N LEU A 32 22.44 4.78 9.02
CA LEU A 32 21.38 4.79 10.01
C LEU A 32 21.16 6.23 10.51
N GLY A 33 19.97 6.77 10.27
CA GLY A 33 19.60 8.09 10.78
C GLY A 33 19.57 8.13 12.32
N ALA A 34 19.63 9.33 12.90
CA ALA A 34 19.56 9.51 14.36
C ALA A 34 18.20 9.07 14.95
N ASP A 35 17.20 8.95 14.09
CA ASP A 35 15.85 8.41 14.27
C ASP A 35 15.77 6.89 14.12
N GLY A 36 16.90 6.22 13.85
CA GLY A 36 16.98 4.77 13.68
C GLY A 36 16.44 4.27 12.34
N GLN A 37 16.12 5.16 11.40
CA GLN A 37 15.68 4.79 10.05
C GLN A 37 16.88 4.50 9.16
N PHE A 38 16.84 3.39 8.43
CA PHE A 38 17.89 3.01 7.48
C PHE A 38 17.69 3.74 6.15
N ARG A 39 18.73 4.43 5.67
CA ARG A 39 18.74 5.06 4.34
C ARG A 39 19.19 4.07 3.27
N VAL A 40 18.42 3.00 3.08
CA VAL A 40 18.73 1.94 2.12
C VAL A 40 17.65 1.89 1.05
N ASP A 41 17.95 2.43 -0.13
CA ASP A 41 17.09 2.29 -1.31
C ASP A 41 17.31 0.93 -1.96
N ARG A 42 16.32 0.04 -1.83
CA ARG A 42 16.32 -1.26 -2.52
C ARG A 42 15.88 -1.07 -3.98
N ARG A 43 16.84 -0.81 -4.87
CA ARG A 43 16.62 -0.82 -6.32
C ARG A 43 16.64 -2.25 -6.85
N GLY A 44 15.48 -2.77 -7.22
CA GLY A 44 15.35 -4.02 -7.97
C GLY A 44 14.75 -5.16 -7.15
N GLY A 45 13.52 -5.53 -7.50
CA GLY A 45 12.87 -6.71 -6.94
C GLY A 45 11.36 -6.62 -7.11
N ILE A 46 10.87 -6.72 -8.34
CA ILE A 46 9.43 -6.73 -8.60
C ILE A 46 8.92 -8.13 -8.29
N ARG A 47 8.40 -8.33 -7.08
CA ARG A 47 7.67 -9.55 -6.67
C ARG A 47 6.24 -9.12 -6.37
N THR A 48 5.46 -8.94 -7.43
CA THR A 48 4.21 -8.17 -7.49
C THR A 48 3.20 -8.50 -6.39
N PHE A 49 2.87 -9.78 -6.18
CA PHE A 49 1.87 -10.16 -5.17
C PHE A 49 2.33 -9.96 -3.73
N ARG A 50 3.56 -10.35 -3.40
CA ARG A 50 4.11 -10.16 -2.05
C ARG A 50 4.25 -8.69 -1.72
N GLN A 51 4.67 -7.87 -2.69
CA GLN A 51 4.79 -6.42 -2.51
C GLN A 51 3.45 -5.73 -2.35
N PHE A 52 2.40 -6.21 -3.03
CA PHE A 52 1.06 -5.66 -2.85
C PHE A 52 0.54 -5.87 -1.43
N PHE A 53 0.69 -7.08 -0.87
CA PHE A 53 0.28 -7.34 0.50
C PHE A 53 1.11 -6.53 1.51
N LEU A 54 2.43 -6.48 1.33
CA LEU A 54 3.31 -5.65 2.15
C LEU A 54 2.92 -4.18 2.09
N PHE A 55 2.65 -3.65 0.89
CA PHE A 55 2.15 -2.28 0.70
C PHE A 55 0.87 -2.08 1.51
N LEU A 56 -0.13 -2.93 1.32
CA LEU A 56 -1.42 -2.84 2.00
C LEU A 56 -1.28 -2.79 3.54
N THR A 57 -0.32 -3.54 4.10
CA THR A 57 -0.06 -3.56 5.56
C THR A 57 0.83 -2.43 6.08
N THR A 58 1.54 -1.71 5.21
CA THR A 58 2.49 -0.65 5.59
C THR A 58 1.98 0.76 5.33
N VAL A 59 0.83 0.91 4.64
CA VAL A 59 0.20 2.22 4.40
C VAL A 59 -0.49 2.77 5.66
N SER A 60 -0.82 4.06 5.64
CA SER A 60 -1.63 4.69 6.69
C SER A 60 -3.05 4.13 6.74
N THR A 61 -3.68 4.11 7.91
CA THR A 61 -5.02 3.52 8.12
C THR A 61 -6.08 4.07 7.15
N ALA A 62 -6.03 5.37 6.85
CA ALA A 62 -6.97 5.99 5.90
C ALA A 62 -6.80 5.45 4.47
N THR A 63 -5.57 5.31 4.00
CA THR A 63 -5.27 4.75 2.67
C THR A 63 -5.65 3.27 2.60
N TYR A 64 -5.47 2.53 3.70
CA TYR A 64 -5.89 1.13 3.80
C TYR A 64 -7.42 0.99 3.62
N VAL A 65 -8.19 1.79 4.36
CA VAL A 65 -9.66 1.78 4.25
C VAL A 65 -10.12 2.17 2.85
N LEU A 66 -9.49 3.17 2.23
CA LEU A 66 -9.79 3.57 0.85
C LEU A 66 -9.55 2.43 -0.14
N CYS A 67 -8.44 1.69 0.00
CA CYS A 67 -8.15 0.52 -0.82
C CYS A 67 -9.22 -0.57 -0.69
N LEU A 68 -9.71 -0.83 0.52
CA LEU A 68 -10.80 -1.80 0.74
C LEU A 68 -12.09 -1.37 0.04
N VAL A 69 -12.51 -0.11 0.21
CA VAL A 69 -13.71 0.43 -0.42
C VAL A 69 -13.59 0.40 -1.94
N ALA A 70 -12.45 0.82 -2.48
CA ALA A 70 -12.18 0.80 -3.92
C ALA A 70 -12.25 -0.63 -4.48
N THR A 71 -11.66 -1.61 -3.78
CA THR A 71 -11.69 -3.01 -4.20
C THR A 71 -13.12 -3.56 -4.19
N TYR A 72 -13.90 -3.26 -3.14
CA TYR A 72 -15.30 -3.66 -3.03
C TYR A 72 -16.16 -3.11 -4.18
N LEU A 73 -16.04 -1.81 -4.46
CA LEU A 73 -16.75 -1.17 -5.56
C LEU A 73 -16.33 -1.74 -6.91
N THR A 74 -15.04 -2.01 -7.10
CA THR A 74 -14.51 -2.61 -8.33
C THR A 74 -15.13 -3.98 -8.57
N VAL A 75 -15.20 -4.84 -7.55
CA VAL A 75 -15.82 -6.17 -7.67
C VAL A 75 -17.29 -6.04 -8.03
N ILE A 76 -18.04 -5.16 -7.38
CA ILE A 76 -19.45 -4.93 -7.70
C ILE A 76 -19.63 -4.45 -9.13
N LEU A 77 -18.80 -3.52 -9.59
CA LEU A 77 -18.87 -3.00 -10.95
C LEU A 77 -18.53 -4.08 -11.98
N VAL A 78 -17.53 -4.92 -11.71
CA VAL A 78 -17.18 -6.05 -12.59
C VAL A 78 -18.34 -7.03 -12.69
N PHE A 79 -18.95 -7.42 -11.57
CA PHE A 79 -20.10 -8.31 -11.57
C PHE A 79 -21.33 -7.67 -12.24
N GLY A 80 -21.62 -6.41 -11.95
CA GLY A 80 -22.73 -5.67 -12.56
C GLY A 80 -22.55 -5.51 -14.07
N ALA A 81 -21.35 -5.16 -14.52
CA ALA A 81 -21.01 -5.06 -15.94
C ALA A 81 -21.09 -6.43 -16.62
N GLY A 82 -20.58 -7.48 -15.98
CA GLY A 82 -20.70 -8.85 -16.46
C GLY A 82 -22.15 -9.30 -16.60
N TYR A 83 -22.99 -9.01 -15.60
CA TYR A 83 -24.42 -9.29 -15.62
C TYR A 83 -25.12 -8.60 -16.79
N MET A 84 -24.82 -7.31 -17.00
CA MET A 84 -25.38 -6.56 -18.13
C MET A 84 -24.87 -7.06 -19.48
N ALA A 85 -23.60 -7.49 -19.57
CA ALA A 85 -23.01 -8.01 -20.81
C ALA A 85 -23.60 -9.37 -21.22
N VAL A 86 -23.88 -10.24 -20.25
CA VAL A 86 -24.54 -11.54 -20.47
C VAL A 86 -26.04 -11.37 -20.78
N GLY A 87 -26.62 -10.27 -20.31
CA GLY A 87 -28.00 -9.87 -20.56
C GLY A 87 -28.98 -10.66 -19.67
N PRO A 88 -29.99 -10.01 -19.06
CA PRO A 88 -30.95 -10.67 -18.16
C PRO A 88 -31.80 -11.74 -18.88
N SER A 89 -31.88 -11.67 -20.21
CA SER A 89 -32.56 -12.64 -21.07
C SER A 89 -31.87 -14.01 -21.12
N SER A 90 -30.56 -14.10 -20.86
CA SER A 90 -29.83 -15.37 -20.82
C SER A 90 -30.14 -16.20 -19.55
N MET A 91 -30.58 -15.53 -18.46
CA MET A 91 -31.00 -16.16 -17.21
C MET A 91 -32.51 -16.42 -17.16
N ALA A 92 -33.27 -15.94 -18.15
CA ALA A 92 -34.67 -16.29 -18.36
C ALA A 92 -34.80 -17.69 -19.00
N SER A 93 -34.27 -18.72 -18.33
CA SER A 93 -34.48 -20.11 -18.72
C SER A 93 -35.14 -20.88 -17.57
N GLY A 94 -36.44 -20.68 -17.45
CA GLY A 94 -37.33 -21.54 -16.69
C GLY A 94 -38.74 -21.37 -17.25
N PRO A 95 -39.48 -22.45 -17.59
CA PRO A 95 -40.85 -22.31 -18.03
C PRO A 95 -41.62 -21.58 -16.94
N ALA A 96 -42.03 -20.35 -17.24
CA ALA A 96 -42.88 -19.56 -16.36
C ALA A 96 -44.15 -20.37 -16.07
N GLY A 97 -44.23 -20.98 -14.88
CA GLY A 97 -45.45 -21.58 -14.37
C GLY A 97 -45.56 -23.11 -14.35
N ALA A 98 -44.57 -23.89 -14.78
CA ALA A 98 -44.65 -25.35 -14.68
C ALA A 98 -44.02 -25.89 -13.39
N VAL A 99 -44.63 -25.59 -12.24
CA VAL A 99 -44.36 -26.35 -11.01
C VAL A 99 -45.11 -27.68 -11.08
N PRO A 100 -44.43 -28.85 -11.09
CA PRO A 100 -45.09 -30.16 -11.28
C PRO A 100 -46.11 -30.52 -10.19
N TRP A 101 -46.02 -29.89 -9.02
CA TRP A 101 -46.90 -30.14 -7.89
C TRP A 101 -48.23 -29.39 -7.99
N ALA A 102 -48.31 -28.27 -8.74
CA ALA A 102 -49.55 -27.50 -8.87
C ALA A 102 -50.59 -28.15 -9.80
N SER A 103 -50.17 -29.10 -10.64
CA SER A 103 -51.04 -29.92 -11.49
C SER A 103 -51.61 -31.16 -10.77
N ALA A 104 -51.17 -31.46 -9.54
CA ALA A 104 -51.60 -32.65 -8.81
C ALA A 104 -52.96 -32.49 -8.10
N CYS A 105 -53.41 -31.26 -7.81
CA CYS A 105 -54.67 -31.00 -7.09
C CYS A 105 -55.88 -30.73 -7.98
N ARG A 106 -55.77 -30.92 -9.30
CA ARG A 106 -56.86 -30.70 -10.26
C ARG A 106 -57.40 -32.04 -10.76
N ARG A 107 -58.08 -32.79 -9.89
CA ARG A 107 -58.90 -33.95 -10.23
C ARG A 107 -60.09 -34.07 -9.28
#